data_AF-A0A8T3NEU2-F1
#
_entry.id   AF-A0A8T3NEU2-F1
#
_cell.length_a   1.000
_cell.length_b   1.000
_cell.length_c   1.000
_cell.angle_alpha   90.00
_cell.angle_beta   90.00
_cell.angle_gamma   90.00
#
_symmetry.space_group_name_H-M   'P 1'
#
loop_
_entity.id
_entity.type
_entity.pdbx_description
1 polymer ?
#
loop_
_entity_poly.entity_id
_entity_poly.type
_entity_poly.pdbx_seq_one_letter_code
_entity_poly.pdbx_strand_id
1 'polypeptide(L)'
;QVRSLQGTDAAPSAIGRVYVDPQVGTGMIMVRALPPLPTGRAYQLRWVRPDGKRESGGLLTWTDQGGNGYGFVQCPVPCAGFNAIGVTEEPSGGSAAPTGQRLLGG
;
A
#
# COMPACT_ATOMS: atom_id res chain seq x y z
N GLN A 1 1.41 7.98 13.52
CA GLN A 1 2.43 6.93 13.33
C GLN A 1 2.99 7.02 11.91
N VAL A 2 4.28 6.74 11.75
CA VAL A 2 4.94 6.64 10.44
C VAL A 2 5.49 5.23 10.27
N ARG A 3 5.28 4.61 9.10
CA ARG A 3 5.87 3.32 8.72
C ARG A 3 6.56 3.43 7.36
N SER A 4 7.76 2.88 7.26
CA SER A 4 8.52 2.85 6.00
C SER A 4 8.30 1.50 5.30
N LEU A 5 8.19 1.51 3.98
CA LEU A 5 8.04 0.32 3.15
C LEU A 5 9.21 0.25 2.17
N GLN A 6 9.73 -0.95 1.96
CA GLN A 6 10.81 -1.23 1.04
C GLN A 6 10.31 -2.07 -0.14
N GLY A 7 10.97 -1.89 -1.28
CA GLY A 7 10.81 -2.70 -2.48
C GLY A 7 11.02 -4.18 -2.21
N THR A 8 10.24 -5.01 -2.90
CA THR A 8 10.49 -6.45 -3.02
C THR A 8 11.32 -6.75 -4.27
N ASP A 9 11.60 -8.02 -4.55
CA ASP A 9 12.23 -8.45 -5.81
C ASP A 9 11.45 -7.99 -7.07
N ALA A 10 10.13 -7.78 -6.95
CA ALA A 10 9.30 -7.30 -8.06
C ALA A 10 9.44 -5.78 -8.30
N ALA A 11 9.95 -5.04 -7.32
CA ALA A 11 10.13 -3.58 -7.40
C ALA A 11 11.29 -3.12 -6.51
N PRO A 12 12.54 -3.56 -6.76
CA PRO A 12 13.63 -3.45 -5.80
C PRO A 12 14.08 -2.01 -5.53
N SER A 13 13.83 -1.09 -6.46
CA SER A 13 14.10 0.34 -6.31
C SER A 13 12.98 1.12 -5.62
N ALA A 14 11.80 0.50 -5.47
CA ALA A 14 10.64 1.19 -4.94
C ALA A 14 10.76 1.40 -3.43
N ILE A 15 10.27 2.55 -2.96
CA ILE A 15 10.17 2.85 -1.54
C ILE A 15 8.82 3.49 -1.24
N GLY A 16 8.33 3.29 -0.04
CA GLY A 16 7.08 3.86 0.43
C GLY A 16 7.17 4.38 1.86
N ARG A 17 6.27 5.29 2.19
CA ARG A 17 6.07 5.73 3.57
C ARG A 17 4.59 5.98 3.83
N VAL A 18 4.09 5.41 4.90
CA VAL A 18 2.71 5.55 5.36
C VAL A 18 2.68 6.41 6.61
N TYR A 19 1.86 7.44 6.59
CA TYR A 19 1.57 8.33 7.71
C TYR A 19 0.13 8.10 8.09
N VAL A 20 -0.15 7.68 9.32
CA VAL A 20 -1.52 7.40 9.79
C VAL A 20 -1.73 7.95 11.19
N ASP A 21 -2.87 8.57 11.44
CA ASP A 21 -3.33 8.83 12.80
C ASP A 21 -3.87 7.51 13.39
N PRO A 22 -3.23 6.90 14.40
CA PRO A 22 -3.67 5.62 14.93
C PRO A 22 -4.98 5.68 15.73
N GLN A 23 -5.42 6.88 16.15
CA GLN A 23 -6.67 7.09 16.89
C GLN A 23 -7.86 7.19 15.93
N VAL A 24 -7.67 7.88 14.80
CA VAL A 24 -8.74 8.14 13.81
C VAL A 24 -8.71 7.15 12.64
N GLY A 25 -7.56 6.52 12.38
CA GLY A 25 -7.35 5.56 11.31
C GLY A 25 -7.15 6.17 9.93
N THR A 26 -7.15 7.50 9.79
CA THR A 26 -6.95 8.15 8.48
C THR A 26 -5.49 8.55 8.29
N GLY A 27 -5.03 8.50 7.05
CA GLY A 27 -3.63 8.74 6.72
C GLY A 27 -3.36 8.98 5.24
N MET A 28 -2.07 8.97 4.90
CA MET A 28 -1.58 9.09 3.54
C MET A 28 -0.41 8.13 3.31
N ILE A 29 -0.30 7.59 2.11
CA ILE A 29 0.90 6.92 1.59
C ILE A 29 1.60 7.84 0.60
N MET A 30 2.93 7.86 0.66
CA MET A 30 3.79 8.37 -0.41
C MET A 30 4.65 7.23 -0.94
N VAL A 31 4.86 7.18 -2.25
CA VAL A 31 5.66 6.15 -2.92
C VAL A 31 6.62 6.78 -3.91
N ARG A 32 7.72 6.08 -4.19
CA ARG A 32 8.69 6.43 -5.23
C ARG A 32 9.11 5.18 -5.99
N ALA A 33 9.43 5.38 -7.27
CA ALA A 33 9.95 4.36 -8.18
C ALA A 33 9.10 3.08 -8.26
N LEU A 34 7.76 3.19 -8.14
CA LEU A 34 6.89 2.05 -8.41
C LEU A 34 6.90 1.69 -9.90
N PRO A 35 6.87 0.39 -10.27
CA PRO A 35 6.74 -0.04 -11.65
C PRO A 35 5.41 0.44 -12.25
N PRO A 36 5.36 0.92 -13.50
CA PRO A 36 4.15 1.45 -14.10
C PRO A 36 3.05 0.37 -14.17
N LEU A 37 1.80 0.79 -14.03
CA LEU A 37 0.64 -0.10 -14.05
C LEU A 37 0.11 -0.30 -15.47
N PRO A 38 -0.28 -1.54 -15.84
CA PRO A 38 -1.12 -1.77 -17.00
C PRO A 38 -2.47 -1.04 -16.89
N THR A 39 -3.13 -0.81 -18.02
CA THR A 39 -4.50 -0.26 -18.06
C THR A 39 -5.44 -1.11 -17.21
N GLY A 40 -6.27 -0.45 -16.39
CA GLY A 40 -7.25 -1.12 -15.53
C GLY A 40 -6.67 -1.70 -14.23
N ARG A 41 -5.43 -1.36 -13.88
CA ARG A 41 -4.79 -1.73 -12.60
C ARG A 41 -4.63 -0.53 -11.67
N ALA A 42 -4.46 -0.80 -10.39
CA ALA A 42 -4.15 0.16 -9.33
C ALA A 42 -3.15 -0.48 -8.36
N TYR A 43 -2.46 0.34 -7.56
CA TYR A 43 -1.77 -0.19 -6.38
C TYR A 43 -2.73 -0.19 -5.20
N GLN A 44 -2.76 -1.27 -4.44
CA GLN A 44 -3.58 -1.38 -3.25
C GLN A 44 -2.71 -1.54 -2.01
N LEU A 45 -2.86 -0.62 -1.06
CA LEU A 45 -2.28 -0.79 0.27
C LEU A 45 -3.08 -1.82 1.04
N ARG A 46 -2.38 -2.68 1.76
CA ARG A 46 -2.96 -3.71 2.62
C ARG A 46 -2.38 -3.63 4.01
N TRP A 47 -3.25 -3.55 5.00
CA TRP A 47 -2.91 -3.76 6.41
C TRP A 47 -2.88 -5.25 6.69
N VAL A 48 -1.82 -5.75 7.32
CA VAL A 48 -1.63 -7.18 7.58
C VAL A 48 -1.69 -7.44 9.08
N ARG A 49 -2.58 -8.35 9.47
CA ARG A 49 -2.73 -8.82 10.85
C ARG A 49 -1.69 -9.90 11.18
N PRO A 50 -1.41 -10.16 12.47
CA PRO A 50 -0.51 -11.25 12.89
C PRO A 50 -0.92 -12.64 12.37
N ASP A 51 -2.23 -12.88 12.18
CA ASP A 51 -2.77 -14.11 11.61
C ASP A 51 -2.66 -14.19 10.07
N GLY A 52 -2.05 -13.18 9.44
CA GLY A 52 -1.87 -13.09 7.99
C GLY A 52 -3.07 -12.53 7.23
N LYS A 53 -4.20 -12.25 7.90
CA LYS A 53 -5.36 -11.61 7.28
C LYS A 53 -4.98 -10.22 6.78
N ARG A 54 -5.47 -9.88 5.59
CA ARG A 54 -5.16 -8.61 4.92
C ARG A 54 -6.43 -7.80 4.73
N GLU A 55 -6.37 -6.52 5.05
CA GLU A 55 -7.46 -5.58 4.89
C GLU A 55 -7.04 -4.45 3.96
N SER A 56 -7.95 -4.03 3.08
CA SER A 56 -7.68 -2.91 2.17
C SER A 56 -7.47 -1.64 2.97
N GLY A 57 -6.36 -0.96 2.71
CA GLY A 57 -6.08 0.36 3.27
C GLY A 57 -6.29 1.51 2.30
N GLY A 58 -6.65 1.23 1.04
CA GLY A 58 -6.86 2.26 0.02
C GLY A 58 -6.18 1.92 -1.29
N LEU A 59 -6.56 2.66 -2.32
CA LEU A 59 -6.04 2.52 -3.67
C LEU A 59 -5.22 3.75 -4.06
N LEU A 60 -4.06 3.53 -4.64
CA LEU A 60 -3.29 4.53 -5.35
C LEU A 60 -3.45 4.26 -6.85
N THR A 61 -4.19 5.13 -7.53
CA THR A 61 -4.58 4.99 -8.93
C THR A 61 -3.71 5.79 -9.89
N TRP A 62 -2.74 6.54 -9.37
CA TRP A 62 -1.88 7.42 -10.17
C TRP A 62 -0.46 7.45 -9.61
N THR A 63 0.51 7.58 -10.51
CA THR A 63 1.90 7.96 -10.24
C THR A 63 2.39 8.82 -11.42
N ASP A 64 3.45 9.59 -11.22
CA ASP A 64 4.17 10.26 -12.30
C ASP A 64 4.97 9.25 -13.16
N GLN A 65 5.64 9.74 -14.21
CA GLN A 65 6.47 8.89 -15.09
C GLN A 65 7.63 8.21 -14.35
N GLY A 66 8.05 8.73 -13.19
CA GLY A 66 9.08 8.15 -12.33
C GLY A 66 8.53 7.18 -11.28
N GLY A 67 7.23 6.84 -11.33
CA GLY A 67 6.59 5.97 -10.34
C GLY A 67 6.44 6.60 -8.96
N ASN A 68 6.48 7.94 -8.87
CA ASN A 68 6.24 8.68 -7.63
C ASN A 68 4.78 9.09 -7.52
N GLY A 69 4.22 9.02 -6.31
CA GLY A 69 2.83 9.37 -6.09
C GLY A 69 2.45 9.42 -4.62
N TYR A 70 1.21 9.81 -4.37
CA TYR A 70 0.63 9.80 -3.03
C TYR A 70 -0.87 9.53 -3.07
N GLY A 71 -1.41 9.03 -1.97
CA GLY A 71 -2.84 8.75 -1.85
C GLY A 71 -3.29 8.64 -0.42
N PHE A 72 -4.59 8.83 -0.18
CA PHE A 72 -5.17 8.66 1.14
C PHE A 72 -5.26 7.18 1.50
N VAL A 73 -5.09 6.88 2.78
CA VAL A 73 -5.27 5.54 3.32
C VAL A 73 -6.19 5.55 4.53
N GLN A 74 -6.93 4.47 4.70
CA GLN A 74 -7.70 4.20 5.89
C GLN A 74 -7.16 2.93 6.54
N CYS A 75 -7.00 2.97 7.84
CA CYS A 75 -6.58 1.89 8.69
C CYS A 75 -7.73 1.54 9.63
N PRO A 76 -8.10 0.25 9.75
CA PRO A 76 -9.12 -0.15 10.71
C PRO A 76 -8.68 0.20 12.14
N VAL A 77 -9.57 0.87 12.89
CA VAL A 77 -9.30 1.29 14.26
C VAL A 77 -9.59 0.12 15.22
N PRO A 78 -8.73 -0.15 16.20
CA PRO A 78 -7.43 0.49 16.43
C PRO A 78 -6.35 -0.03 15.46
N CYS A 79 -5.55 0.88 14.91
CA CYS A 79 -4.46 0.55 13.98
C CYS A 79 -3.35 -0.31 14.59
N ALA A 80 -3.29 -0.39 15.92
CA ALA A 80 -2.30 -1.18 16.65
C ALA A 80 -2.39 -2.69 16.35
N GLY A 81 -3.53 -3.18 15.84
CA GLY A 81 -3.73 -4.60 15.50
C GLY A 81 -2.99 -5.10 14.26
N PHE A 82 -2.31 -4.23 13.51
CA PHE A 82 -1.58 -4.58 12.30
C PHE A 82 -0.07 -4.48 12.50
N ASN A 83 0.63 -5.57 12.18
CA ASN A 83 2.08 -5.68 12.36
C ASN A 83 2.87 -5.38 11.08
N ALA A 84 2.24 -5.46 9.92
CA ALA A 84 2.88 -5.17 8.63
C ALA A 84 1.93 -4.47 7.65
N ILE A 85 2.52 -3.87 6.63
CA ILE A 85 1.86 -3.25 5.49
C ILE A 85 2.43 -3.87 4.22
N GLY A 86 1.58 -4.09 3.22
CA GLY A 86 1.98 -4.43 1.87
C GLY A 86 1.36 -3.48 0.85
N VAL A 87 2.02 -3.31 -0.29
CA VAL A 87 1.40 -2.71 -1.48
C VAL A 87 1.45 -3.74 -2.60
N THR A 88 0.32 -4.03 -3.22
CA THR A 88 0.20 -4.98 -4.33
C THR A 88 -0.35 -4.30 -5.57
N GLU A 89 0.00 -4.82 -6.75
CA GLU A 89 -0.72 -4.53 -7.98
C GLU A 89 -2.08 -5.25 -7.97
N GLU A 90 -3.16 -4.55 -8.24
CA GLU A 90 -4.53 -5.07 -8.20
C GLU A 90 -5.39 -4.50 -9.34
N PRO A 91 -6.59 -5.06 -9.61
CA PRO A 91 -7.57 -4.40 -10.46
C PRO A 91 -7.87 -2.97 -10.00
N SER A 92 -8.32 -2.09 -10.89
CA SER A 92 -8.58 -0.67 -10.60
C SER A 92 -9.61 -0.43 -9.47
N GLY A 93 -10.54 -1.37 -9.26
CA GLY A 93 -11.48 -1.36 -8.13
C GLY A 93 -10.93 -1.97 -6.84
N GLY A 94 -9.68 -2.44 -6.85
CA GLY A 94 -9.07 -3.23 -5.78
C GLY A 94 -9.60 -4.66 -5.73
N SER A 95 -9.19 -5.37 -4.68
CA SER A 95 -9.57 -6.75 -4.43
C SER A 95 -9.62 -7.06 -2.94
N ALA A 96 -10.52 -7.98 -2.57
CA ALA A 96 -10.69 -8.42 -1.18
C ALA A 96 -9.45 -9.17 -0.65
N ALA A 97 -8.78 -9.92 -1.52
CA ALA A 97 -7.53 -10.61 -1.26
C ALA A 97 -6.50 -10.26 -2.35
N PRO A 98 -5.19 -10.31 -2.05
CA PRO A 98 -4.15 -10.04 -3.03
C PRO A 98 -4.29 -10.89 -4.30
N THR A 99 -4.30 -10.25 -5.47
CA THR A 99 -4.33 -10.97 -6.76
C THR A 99 -3.04 -10.80 -7.57
N GLY A 100 -2.25 -9.76 -7.28
CA GLY A 100 -1.00 -9.49 -7.97
C GLY A 100 0.23 -9.56 -7.07
N GLN A 101 1.36 -9.17 -7.66
CA GLN A 101 2.66 -9.16 -6.99
C GLN A 101 2.67 -8.13 -5.86
N ARG A 102 3.33 -8.48 -4.76
CA ARG A 102 3.66 -7.51 -3.71
C ARG A 102 4.86 -6.71 -4.17
N LEU A 103 4.70 -5.40 -4.27
CA LEU A 103 5.72 -4.45 -4.73
C LEU A 103 6.46 -3.79 -3.56
N LEU A 104 5.74 -3.47 -2.48
CA LEU A 104 6.32 -2.91 -1.26
C LEU A 104 5.91 -3.72 -0.03
N GLY A 105 6.77 -3.73 0.99
CA GLY A 105 6.45 -4.28 2.32
C GLY A 105 7.24 -3.63 3.44
N GLY A 106 6.69 -3.66 4.66
CA GLY A 106 7.33 -3.15 5.88
C GLY A 106 6.40 -3.12 7.08
#